data_AF-A0A4R8S551-F1
#
_entry.id   AF-A0A4R8S551-F1
#
_cell.length_a   1.000
_cell.length_b   1.000
_cell.length_c   1.000
_cell.angle_alpha   90.00
_cell.angle_beta   90.00
_cell.angle_gamma   90.00
#
_symmetry.space_group_name_H-M   'P 1'
#
loop_
_entity.id
_entity.type
_entity.pdbx_description
1 polymer ?
#
loop_
_entity_poly.entity_id
_entity_poly.type
_entity_poly.pdbx_seq_one_letter_code
_entity_poly.pdbx_strand_id
1 'polypeptide(L)'
;MSGQSWTSEELAVALDVSLSRREAAARLGRTEAGVKWARLQYVAGKAVGRQKRARWTAEEIAVALDMSLTRAEAAAKLGRSVSSVKGVRISHLGCNNVSALTHR
;
A
#
# COMPACT_ATOMS: atom_id res chain seq x y z
N MET A 1 15.88 -4.18 13.22
CA MET A 1 15.95 -2.90 12.49
C MET A 1 14.88 -1.98 13.05
N SER A 2 15.24 -1.18 14.05
CA SER A 2 14.33 -0.21 14.69
C SER A 2 13.91 0.84 13.65
N GLY A 3 12.60 0.93 13.39
CA GLY A 3 12.01 1.92 12.49
C GLY A 3 12.03 3.30 13.15
N GLN A 4 13.20 3.94 13.19
CA GLN A 4 13.35 5.29 13.71
C GLN A 4 12.57 6.26 12.82
N SER A 5 11.57 6.92 13.40
CA SER A 5 10.78 7.96 12.76
C SER A 5 11.68 9.11 12.32
N TRP A 6 11.37 9.72 11.18
CA TRP A 6 12.09 10.88 10.67
C TRP A 6 11.80 12.10 11.53
N THR A 7 12.84 12.78 12.03
CA THR A 7 12.68 14.08 12.70
C THR A 7 12.57 15.22 11.68
N SER A 8 12.08 16.38 12.11
CA SER A 8 11.99 17.57 11.25
C SER A 8 13.38 18.02 10.73
N GLU A 9 14.42 17.90 11.55
CA GLU A 9 15.80 18.22 11.18
C GLU A 9 16.35 17.22 10.15
N GLU A 10 16.12 15.92 10.35
CA GLU A 10 16.51 14.89 9.38
C GLU A 10 15.78 15.07 8.05
N LEU A 11 14.50 15.47 8.09
CA LEU A 11 13.71 15.76 6.88
C LEU A 11 14.24 16.98 6.14
N ALA A 12 14.69 18.04 6.83
CA ALA A 12 15.27 19.21 6.18
C ALA A 12 16.49 18.82 5.32
N VAL A 13 17.38 17.99 5.86
CA VAL A 13 18.56 17.49 5.13
C VAL A 13 18.18 16.48 4.04
N ALA A 14 17.22 15.59 4.30
CA ALA A 14 16.81 14.60 3.31
C ALA A 14 16.03 15.20 2.12
N LEU A 15 15.27 16.26 2.36
CA LEU A 15 14.49 16.98 1.34
C LEU A 15 15.29 18.09 0.64
N ASP A 16 16.51 18.40 1.11
CA ASP A 16 17.41 19.33 0.44
C ASP A 16 17.76 18.81 -0.96
N VAL A 17 17.28 19.53 -1.96
CA VAL A 17 17.48 19.21 -3.39
C VAL A 17 18.90 19.52 -3.86
N SER A 18 19.64 20.37 -3.14
CA SER A 18 21.04 20.67 -3.45
C SER A 18 21.97 19.49 -3.11
N LEU A 19 21.53 18.59 -2.23
CA LEU A 19 22.28 17.39 -1.86
C LEU A 19 21.87 16.19 -2.74
N SER A 20 22.88 15.45 -3.20
CA SER A 20 22.62 14.12 -3.74
C SER A 20 22.08 13.21 -2.63
N ARG A 21 21.32 12.17 -3.02
CA ARG A 21 20.78 11.19 -2.06
C ARG A 21 21.88 10.54 -1.22
N ARG A 22 23.06 10.31 -1.81
CA ARG A 22 24.22 9.73 -1.15
C ARG A 22 24.80 10.66 -0.10
N GLU A 23 24.94 11.94 -0.40
CA GLU A 23 25.45 12.94 0.55
C GLU A 23 24.48 13.16 1.70
N ALA A 24 23.19 13.27 1.41
CA ALA A 24 22.16 13.35 2.46
C ALA A 24 22.16 12.09 3.34
N ALA A 25 22.28 10.90 2.75
CA ALA A 25 22.36 9.64 3.48
C ALA A 25 23.60 9.58 4.39
N ALA A 26 24.76 9.99 3.89
CA ALA A 26 26.00 10.03 4.66
C ALA A 26 25.92 11.01 5.83
N ARG A 27 25.34 12.21 5.63
CA ARG A 27 25.14 13.21 6.69
C ARG A 27 24.19 12.73 7.79
N LEU A 28 23.20 11.92 7.42
CA LEU A 28 22.16 11.43 8.33
C LEU A 28 22.47 10.06 8.94
N GLY A 29 23.55 9.39 8.53
CA GLY A 29 23.81 8.00 8.92
C GLY A 29 22.71 7.03 8.48
N ARG A 30 21.97 7.36 7.42
CA ARG A 30 20.85 6.59 6.87
C ARG A 30 21.25 5.95 5.53
N THR A 31 20.39 5.12 4.96
CA THR A 31 20.59 4.56 3.62
C THR A 31 20.06 5.50 2.54
N GLU A 32 20.66 5.44 1.34
CA GLU A 32 20.14 6.14 0.15
C GLU A 32 18.69 5.77 -0.17
N ALA A 33 18.32 4.51 0.04
CA ALA A 33 16.95 4.04 -0.08
C ALA A 33 16.02 4.73 0.93
N GLY A 34 16.48 4.91 2.18
CA GLY A 34 15.77 5.68 3.20
C GLY A 34 15.50 7.11 2.76
N VAL A 35 16.52 7.81 2.26
CA VAL A 35 16.39 9.19 1.74
C VAL A 35 15.47 9.24 0.52
N LYS A 36 15.56 8.27 -0.41
CA LYS A 36 14.64 8.16 -1.55
C LYS A 36 13.18 8.05 -1.07
N TRP A 37 12.91 7.17 -0.11
CA TRP A 37 11.56 6.98 0.44
C TRP A 37 11.09 8.17 1.27
N ALA A 38 12.00 8.89 1.95
CA ALA A 38 11.67 10.13 2.64
C ALA A 38 11.26 11.22 1.64
N ARG A 39 12.04 11.42 0.57
CA ARG A 39 11.68 12.34 -0.51
C ARG A 39 10.31 12.00 -1.10
N LEU A 40 10.07 10.74 -1.45
CA LEU A 40 8.76 10.32 -1.99
C LEU A 40 7.60 10.53 -1.02
N GLN A 41 7.82 10.35 0.29
CA GLN A 41 6.77 10.48 1.29
C GLN A 41 6.53 11.92 1.77
N TYR A 42 7.54 12.80 1.71
CA TYR A 42 7.52 14.12 2.36
C TYR A 42 7.81 15.31 1.44
N VAL A 43 8.01 15.12 0.12
CA VAL A 43 8.31 16.19 -0.87
C VAL A 43 7.30 17.34 -0.91
N ALA A 44 6.07 17.14 -0.44
CA ALA A 44 5.01 18.16 -0.43
C ALA A 44 4.68 18.71 0.97
N GLY A 45 5.51 18.46 2.00
CA GLY A 45 5.23 18.84 3.39
C GLY A 45 4.05 18.08 4.04
N LYS A 46 3.31 17.29 3.26
CA LYS A 46 2.37 16.28 3.73
C LYS A 46 3.09 14.95 3.66
N ALA A 47 3.21 14.26 4.80
CA ALA A 47 3.38 12.83 4.79
C ALA A 47 2.27 12.29 3.87
N VAL A 48 2.61 11.79 2.68
CA VAL A 48 1.69 11.01 1.88
C VAL A 48 1.53 9.71 2.65
N GLY A 49 0.70 9.79 3.70
CA GLY A 49 0.41 8.65 4.56
C GLY A 49 0.05 7.54 3.61
N ARG A 50 0.83 6.43 3.70
CA ARG A 50 0.57 5.18 2.99
C ARG A 50 -0.94 5.04 2.97
N GLN A 51 -1.58 5.24 1.82
CA GLN A 51 -3.05 5.31 1.73
C GLN A 51 -3.56 4.12 2.52
N LYS A 52 -4.12 4.37 3.72
CA LYS A 52 -4.53 3.29 4.61
C LYS A 52 -5.52 2.52 3.76
N ARG A 53 -5.19 1.27 3.40
CA ARG A 53 -6.02 0.44 2.54
C ARG A 53 -7.41 0.48 3.16
N ALA A 54 -8.34 1.21 2.55
CA ALA A 54 -9.64 1.42 3.16
C ALA A 54 -10.25 0.03 3.36
N ARG A 55 -10.69 -0.24 4.60
CA ARG A 55 -11.24 -1.53 5.00
C ARG A 55 -12.40 -1.85 4.05
N TRP A 56 -12.47 -3.09 3.59
CA TRP A 56 -13.57 -3.55 2.75
C TRP A 56 -14.85 -3.61 3.59
N THR A 57 -15.90 -2.97 3.10
CA THR A 57 -17.26 -3.07 3.63
C THR A 57 -17.95 -4.33 3.11
N ALA A 58 -19.04 -4.76 3.77
CA ALA A 58 -19.76 -5.97 3.36
C ALA A 58 -20.37 -5.80 1.96
N GLU A 59 -20.83 -4.60 1.64
CA GLU A 59 -21.39 -4.20 0.36
C GLU A 59 -20.33 -4.24 -0.75
N GLU A 60 -19.14 -3.69 -0.48
CA GLU A 60 -18.02 -3.76 -1.43
C GLU A 60 -17.56 -5.21 -1.66
N ILE A 61 -17.58 -6.06 -0.62
CA ILE A 61 -17.25 -7.48 -0.74
C ILE A 61 -18.28 -8.19 -1.61
N ALA A 62 -19.58 -7.93 -1.43
CA ALA A 62 -20.62 -8.53 -2.26
C ALA A 62 -20.44 -8.20 -3.76
N VAL A 63 -20.16 -6.94 -4.09
CA VAL A 63 -19.86 -6.53 -5.48
C VAL A 63 -18.56 -7.14 -5.99
N ALA A 64 -17.54 -7.25 -5.14
CA ALA A 64 -16.28 -7.88 -5.52
C ALA A 64 -16.42 -9.39 -5.77
N LEU A 65 -17.32 -10.07 -5.05
CA LEU A 65 -17.60 -11.50 -5.19
C LEU A 65 -18.66 -11.82 -6.23
N ASP A 66 -19.33 -10.82 -6.79
CA ASP A 66 -20.24 -11.00 -7.92
C ASP A 66 -19.47 -11.52 -9.15
N MET A 67 -19.69 -12.79 -9.47
CA MET A 67 -19.05 -13.49 -10.59
C MET A 67 -19.70 -13.18 -11.93
N SER A 68 -20.86 -12.51 -11.95
CA SER A 68 -21.43 -11.95 -13.18
C SER A 68 -20.63 -10.75 -13.70
N LEU A 69 -19.84 -10.12 -12.83
CA LEU A 69 -18.94 -9.03 -13.17
C LEU A 69 -17.51 -9.53 -13.36
N THR A 70 -16.87 -9.03 -14.42
CA THR A 70 -15.42 -9.13 -14.55
C THR A 70 -14.75 -8.35 -13.42
N ARG A 71 -13.51 -8.74 -13.07
CA ARG A 71 -12.73 -8.04 -12.05
C ARG A 71 -12.52 -6.56 -12.39
N ALA A 72 -12.48 -6.21 -13.68
CA ALA A 72 -12.33 -4.85 -14.15
C ALA A 72 -13.61 -4.03 -13.90
N GLU A 73 -14.77 -4.60 -14.19
CA GLU A 73 -16.06 -3.95 -13.94
C GLU A 73 -16.34 -3.78 -12.45
N ALA A 74 -16.07 -4.80 -11.64
CA ALA A 74 -16.18 -4.71 -10.18
C ALA A 74 -15.22 -3.64 -9.63
N ALA A 75 -13.98 -3.58 -10.13
CA ALA A 75 -13.01 -2.55 -9.73
C ALA A 75 -13.49 -1.13 -10.09
N ALA A 76 -14.03 -0.95 -11.31
CA ALA A 76 -14.58 0.31 -11.76
C ALA A 76 -15.79 0.75 -10.91
N LYS A 77 -16.73 -0.17 -10.62
CA LYS A 77 -17.89 0.11 -9.75
C LYS A 77 -17.50 0.52 -8.34
N LEU A 78 -16.42 -0.06 -7.80
CA LEU A 78 -15.98 0.18 -6.43
C LEU A 78 -14.95 1.32 -6.30
N GLY A 79 -14.48 1.89 -7.41
CA GLY A 79 -13.36 2.84 -7.40
C GLY A 79 -12.08 2.24 -6.82
N ARG A 80 -11.90 0.91 -6.92
CA ARG A 80 -10.74 0.17 -6.41
C ARG A 80 -9.88 -0.35 -7.56
N SER A 81 -8.68 -0.85 -7.25
CA SER A 81 -7.85 -1.50 -8.26
C SER A 81 -8.28 -2.94 -8.52
N VAL A 82 -8.10 -3.42 -9.75
CA VAL A 82 -8.34 -4.81 -10.16
C VAL A 82 -7.56 -5.79 -9.27
N SER A 83 -6.33 -5.46 -8.90
CA SER A 83 -5.50 -6.24 -7.98
C SER A 83 -6.12 -6.35 -6.58
N SER A 84 -6.79 -5.30 -6.10
CA SER A 84 -7.49 -5.31 -4.82
C SER A 84 -8.71 -6.25 -4.86
N VAL A 85 -9.51 -6.20 -5.94
CA VAL A 85 -10.65 -7.11 -6.16
C VAL A 85 -10.18 -8.56 -6.28
N LYS A 86 -9.10 -8.82 -7.03
CA LYS A 86 -8.47 -10.14 -7.12
C LYS A 86 -8.07 -10.67 -5.73
N GLY A 87 -7.46 -9.82 -4.90
CA GLY A 87 -7.10 -10.16 -3.53
C GLY A 87 -8.29 -10.58 -2.69
N VAL A 88 -9.39 -9.81 -2.71
CA VAL A 88 -10.63 -10.15 -2.01
C VAL A 88 -11.21 -11.47 -2.49
N ARG A 89 -11.30 -11.68 -3.81
CA ARG A 89 -11.78 -12.93 -4.40
C ARG A 89 -10.94 -14.12 -3.95
N ILE A 90 -9.62 -14.02 -3.98
CA ILE A 90 -8.73 -15.10 -3.51
C ILE A 90 -8.91 -15.35 -2.01
N SER A 91 -8.98 -14.31 -1.18
CA SER A 91 -9.16 -14.48 0.27
C SER A 91 -10.50 -15.12 0.65
N HIS A 92 -11.59 -14.81 -0.05
CA HIS A 92 -12.93 -15.33 0.29
C HIS A 92 -13.26 -16.64 -0.44
N LEU A 93 -12.87 -16.79 -1.72
CA LEU A 93 -13.09 -18.01 -2.50
C LEU A 93 -12.02 -19.08 -2.22
N GLY A 94 -10.80 -18.67 -1.84
CA GLY A 94 -9.75 -19.60 -1.42
C GLY A 94 -10.03 -20.28 -0.08
N CYS A 95 -10.91 -19.70 0.76
CA CYS A 95 -11.44 -20.37 1.97
C CYS A 95 -12.59 -21.35 1.68
N ASN A 96 -13.17 -21.34 0.46
CA ASN A 96 -14.28 -22.23 0.11
C ASN A 96 -13.85 -23.59 -0.46
N ASN A 97 -12.55 -23.91 -0.54
CA ASN A 97 -12.06 -25.16 -1.13
C ASN A 97 -11.50 -26.18 -0.13
N VAL A 98 -11.84 -26.10 1.16
CA VAL A 98 -11.50 -27.11 2.17
C VAL A 98 -12.72 -27.75 2.86
N SER A 99 -13.95 -27.57 2.36
CA SER A 99 -15.14 -28.16 3.01
C SER A 99 -16.14 -28.84 2.08
N ALA A 100 -15.80 -29.11 0.82
CA ALA A 100 -16.70 -29.79 -0.14
C ALA A 100 -16.30 -31.23 -0.51
N LEU A 101 -15.43 -31.90 0.27
CA LEU A 101 -15.08 -33.32 0.09
C LEU A 101 -15.00 -34.04 1.44
N THR A 102 -16.10 -34.06 2.20
CA THR A 102 -16.29 -35.09 3.23
C THR A 102 -17.78 -35.33 3.46
N HIS A 103 -18.42 -36.01 2.50
CA HIS A 103 -19.59 -36.86 2.77
C HIS A 103 -19.81 -37.74 1.54
N ARG A 104 -19.22 -38.94 1.55
CA ARG A 104 -19.92 -40.23 1.65
C ARG A 104 -19.00 -41.36 1.23
#